data_AF-A0A352WQT7-F1
#
_entry.id   AF-A0A352WQT7-F1
#
_cell.length_a   1.000
_cell.length_b   1.000
_cell.length_c   1.000
_cell.angle_alpha   90.00
_cell.angle_beta   90.00
_cell.angle_gamma   90.00
#
_symmetry.space_group_name_H-M   'P 1'
#
loop_
_entity.id
_entity.type
_entity.pdbx_description
1 polymer ?
#
loop_
_entity_poly.entity_id
_entity_poly.type
_entity_poly.pdbx_seq_one_letter_code
_entity_poly.pdbx_strand_id
1 'polypeptide(L)'
;VRNCLYYYHRMGLDQLFDDVEAGRLAMADALIEMRQTHRIRPSSYNLQLFFLAKSDEILKVFGPAPEAEKTRLLPVLKQMDPGNISKYDSILG
;
A
#
# COMPACT_ATOMS: atom_id res chain seq x y z
N VAL A 1 8.51 7.92 -4.67
CA VAL A 1 7.51 8.50 -3.71
C VAL A 1 6.50 9.41 -4.38
N ARG A 2 6.90 10.48 -5.10
CA ARG A 2 5.93 11.41 -5.73
C ARG A 2 4.90 10.71 -6.64
N ASN A 3 5.34 9.80 -7.50
CA ASN A 3 4.44 9.03 -8.37
C ASN A 3 3.49 8.15 -7.56
N CYS A 4 3.99 7.44 -6.54
CA CYS A 4 3.15 6.66 -5.63
C CYS A 4 2.07 7.53 -4.99
N LEU A 5 2.39 8.73 -4.49
CA LEU A 5 1.39 9.64 -3.92
C LEU A 5 0.31 10.02 -4.94
N TYR A 6 0.71 10.31 -6.19
CA TYR A 6 -0.23 10.66 -7.25
C TYR A 6 -1.15 9.49 -7.59
N TYR A 7 -0.60 8.32 -7.94
CA TYR A 7 -1.39 7.16 -8.34
C TYR A 7 -2.25 6.63 -7.20
N TYR A 8 -1.69 6.53 -6.00
CA TYR A 8 -2.39 6.02 -4.83
C TYR A 8 -3.61 6.88 -4.45
N HIS A 9 -3.47 8.21 -4.48
CA HIS A 9 -4.59 9.09 -4.11
C HIS A 9 -5.52 9.40 -5.29
N ARG A 10 -4.98 9.86 -6.42
CA ARG A 10 -5.80 10.38 -7.53
C ARG A 10 -6.37 9.30 -8.43
N MET A 11 -5.63 8.20 -8.65
CA MET A 11 -6.09 7.10 -9.50
C MET A 11 -6.58 5.90 -8.69
N GLY A 12 -6.24 5.87 -7.39
CA GLY A 12 -6.67 4.87 -6.43
C GLY A 12 -7.87 5.33 -5.62
N LEU A 13 -7.63 6.15 -4.58
CA LEU A 13 -8.68 6.57 -3.64
C LEU A 13 -9.85 7.29 -4.31
N ASP A 14 -9.60 8.24 -5.21
CA ASP A 14 -10.69 8.94 -5.90
C ASP A 14 -11.51 7.98 -6.77
N GLN A 15 -10.86 6.96 -7.35
CA GLN A 15 -11.51 5.95 -8.19
C GLN A 15 -12.31 4.93 -7.36
N LEU A 16 -12.00 4.75 -6.07
CA LEU A 16 -12.69 3.77 -5.21
C LEU A 16 -14.21 4.01 -5.12
N PHE A 17 -14.67 5.26 -5.30
CA PHE A 17 -16.09 5.56 -5.28
C PHE A 17 -16.82 4.99 -6.52
N ASP A 18 -16.19 5.08 -7.68
CA ASP A 18 -16.78 4.65 -8.96
C ASP A 18 -16.53 3.16 -9.23
N ASP A 19 -15.29 2.71 -8.98
CA ASP A 19 -14.86 1.32 -9.18
C ASP A 19 -13.82 0.93 -8.10
N VAL A 20 -14.30 0.18 -7.12
CA VAL A 20 -13.49 -0.27 -5.98
C VAL A 20 -12.36 -1.19 -6.42
N GLU A 21 -12.58 -2.05 -7.42
CA GLU A 21 -11.56 -3.00 -7.88
C GLU A 21 -10.44 -2.28 -8.63
N ALA A 22 -10.81 -1.42 -9.58
CA ALA A 22 -9.84 -0.61 -10.32
C ALA A 22 -9.05 0.32 -9.38
N GLY A 23 -9.72 0.95 -8.41
CA GLY A 23 -9.09 1.80 -7.41
C GLY A 23 -8.09 1.03 -6.55
N ARG A 24 -8.46 -0.14 -6.02
CA ARG A 24 -7.54 -0.99 -5.24
C ARG A 24 -6.35 -1.47 -6.07
N LEU A 25 -6.57 -1.84 -7.33
CA LEU A 25 -5.51 -2.24 -8.25
C LEU A 25 -4.48 -1.11 -8.43
N ALA A 26 -4.94 0.11 -8.70
CA ALA A 26 -4.07 1.27 -8.84
C ALA A 26 -3.30 1.59 -7.55
N MET A 27 -3.95 1.47 -6.38
CA MET A 27 -3.29 1.64 -5.08
C MET A 27 -2.22 0.56 -4.84
N ALA A 28 -2.53 -0.70 -5.14
CA ALA A 28 -1.60 -1.81 -4.97
C ALA A 28 -0.38 -1.64 -5.88
N ASP A 29 -0.58 -1.26 -7.14
CA ASP A 29 0.51 -1.06 -8.09
C ASP A 29 1.41 0.12 -7.66
N ALA A 30 0.83 1.22 -7.18
CA ALA A 30 1.57 2.34 -6.62
C ALA A 30 2.47 1.92 -5.43
N LEU A 31 1.95 1.09 -4.53
CA LEU A 31 2.69 0.54 -3.38
C LEU A 31 3.82 -0.40 -3.84
N ILE A 32 3.56 -1.24 -4.85
CA ILE A 32 4.55 -2.17 -5.43
C ILE A 32 5.69 -1.40 -6.11
N GLU A 33 5.41 -0.33 -6.85
CA GLU A 33 6.44 0.53 -7.43
C GLU A 33 7.30 1.19 -6.34
N MET A 34 6.68 1.58 -5.23
CA MET A 34 7.36 2.23 -4.12
C MET A 34 8.42 1.33 -3.47
N ARG A 35 8.32 0.00 -3.63
CA ARG A 35 9.36 -0.97 -3.24
C ARG A 35 10.72 -0.69 -3.88
N GLN A 36 10.74 -0.25 -5.14
CA GLN A 36 12.01 0.10 -5.80
C GLN A 36 12.67 1.30 -5.12
N THR A 37 11.88 2.30 -4.71
CA THR A 37 12.38 3.44 -3.96
C THR A 37 12.94 2.99 -2.61
N HIS A 38 12.23 2.09 -1.91
CA HIS A 38 12.68 1.52 -0.64
C HIS A 38 14.00 0.76 -0.80
N ARG A 39 14.17 -0.04 -1.87
CA ARG A 39 15.43 -0.74 -2.15
C ARG A 39 16.61 0.21 -2.35
N ILE A 40 16.41 1.36 -2.99
CA ILE A 40 17.48 2.35 -3.24
C ILE A 40 17.80 3.14 -1.96
N ARG A 41 16.78 3.52 -1.18
CA ARG A 41 16.93 4.27 0.08
C ARG A 41 15.92 3.76 1.13
N PRO A 42 16.27 2.72 1.90
CA PRO A 42 15.38 2.11 2.90
C PRO A 42 15.00 3.09 4.02
N SER A 43 15.96 3.92 4.44
CA SER A 43 15.80 4.93 5.51
C SER A 43 15.25 6.27 5.01
N SER A 44 14.49 6.26 3.91
CA SER A 44 13.87 7.47 3.38
C SER A 44 12.79 8.00 4.33
N TYR A 45 12.97 9.21 4.84
CA TYR A 45 12.00 9.89 5.70
C TYR A 45 10.59 9.93 5.08
N ASN A 46 10.50 10.19 3.78
CA ASN A 46 9.22 10.25 3.08
C ASN A 46 8.48 8.91 3.04
N LEU A 47 9.21 7.79 3.01
CA LEU A 47 8.59 6.45 3.06
C LEU A 47 8.07 6.17 4.47
N GLN A 48 8.87 6.49 5.49
CA GLN A 48 8.46 6.32 6.89
C GLN A 48 7.22 7.15 7.21
N LEU A 49 7.20 8.42 6.79
CA LEU A 49 6.07 9.32 6.98
C LEU A 49 4.81 8.81 6.26
N PHE A 50 4.96 8.26 5.05
CA PHE A 50 3.84 7.68 4.32
C PHE A 50 3.18 6.53 5.10
N PHE A 51 3.96 5.53 5.54
CA PHE A 51 3.40 4.39 6.27
C PHE A 51 2.88 4.76 7.66
N LEU A 52 3.51 5.74 8.33
CA LEU A 52 3.00 6.28 9.59
C LEU A 52 1.59 6.87 9.42
N ALA A 53 1.34 7.54 8.30
CA ALA A 53 0.04 8.17 8.03
C ALA A 53 -1.00 7.23 7.40
N LYS A 54 -0.55 6.22 6.64
CA LYS A 54 -1.43 5.47 5.72
C LYS A 54 -1.53 3.97 5.97
N SER A 55 -0.75 3.40 6.90
CA SER A 55 -0.83 1.96 7.24
C SER A 55 -2.26 1.54 7.61
N ASP A 56 -2.96 2.29 8.46
CA ASP A 56 -4.33 1.98 8.85
C ASP A 56 -5.35 2.14 7.69
N GLU A 57 -5.10 3.05 6.74
CA GLU A 57 -5.93 3.21 5.53
C GLU A 57 -5.76 2.02 4.58
N ILE A 58 -4.51 1.59 4.36
CA ILE A 58 -4.19 0.38 3.56
C ILE A 58 -4.93 -0.82 4.15
N LEU A 59 -4.88 -1.02 5.47
CA LEU A 59 -5.56 -2.14 6.13
C LEU A 59 -7.09 -2.10 5.92
N LYS A 60 -7.72 -0.93 6.00
CA LYS A 60 -9.17 -0.78 5.80
C LYS A 60 -9.58 -1.01 4.34
N VAL A 61 -8.77 -0.56 3.38
CA VAL A 61 -9.06 -0.70 1.95
C VAL A 61 -8.83 -2.14 1.47
N PHE A 62 -7.77 -2.80 1.93
CA PHE A 62 -7.40 -4.15 1.48
C PHE A 62 -7.94 -5.28 2.37
N GLY A 63 -8.42 -5.00 3.58
CA GLY A 63 -9.08 -5.97 4.45
C GLY A 63 -10.24 -6.74 3.78
N PRO A 64 -11.19 -6.07 3.09
CA PRO A 64 -12.26 -6.74 2.36
C PRO A 64 -11.88 -7.18 0.94
N ALA A 65 -10.63 -6.99 0.50
CA ALA A 65 -10.20 -7.34 -0.85
C ALA A 65 -10.16 -8.87 -1.05
N PRO A 66 -10.26 -9.36 -2.30
CA PRO A 66 -10.02 -10.76 -2.64
C PRO A 66 -8.63 -11.23 -2.19
N GLU A 67 -8.52 -12.50 -1.81
CA GLU A 67 -7.27 -13.12 -1.32
C GLU A 67 -6.09 -12.99 -2.29
N ALA A 68 -6.37 -12.98 -3.60
CA ALA A 68 -5.35 -12.78 -4.63
C ALA A 68 -4.68 -11.39 -4.52
N GLU A 69 -5.44 -10.34 -4.22
CA GLU A 69 -4.91 -8.98 -4.04
C GLU A 69 -4.07 -8.90 -2.76
N LYS A 70 -4.57 -9.47 -1.66
CA LYS A 70 -3.86 -9.51 -0.37
C LYS A 70 -2.53 -10.23 -0.48
N THR A 71 -2.52 -11.42 -1.10
CA THR A 71 -1.31 -12.24 -1.30
C THR A 71 -0.25 -11.50 -2.12
N ARG A 72 -0.67 -10.66 -3.09
CA ARG A 72 0.25 -9.85 -3.90
C ARG A 72 0.88 -8.72 -3.09
N LEU A 73 0.11 -8.09 -2.20
CA LEU A 73 0.51 -6.87 -1.50
C LEU A 73 1.23 -7.12 -0.18
N LEU A 74 0.82 -8.14 0.58
CA LEU A 74 1.36 -8.50 1.89
C LEU A 74 2.91 -8.57 1.94
N PRO A 75 3.61 -9.29 1.04
CA PRO A 75 5.07 -9.36 1.10
C PRO A 75 5.74 -8.00 0.85
N VAL A 76 5.11 -7.13 0.07
CA VAL A 76 5.62 -5.77 -0.21
C VAL A 76 5.50 -4.88 1.04
N LEU A 77 4.34 -4.93 1.71
CA LEU A 77 4.12 -4.17 2.95
C LEU A 77 5.09 -4.61 4.05
N LYS A 78 5.26 -5.93 4.26
CA LYS A 78 6.21 -6.46 5.24
C LYS A 78 7.65 -6.01 4.99
N GLN A 79 8.05 -5.95 3.72
CA GLN A 79 9.40 -5.51 3.36
C GLN A 79 9.62 -4.03 3.64
N MET A 80 8.63 -3.19 3.33
CA MET A 80 8.79 -1.73 3.35
C MET A 80 8.45 -1.10 4.70
N ASP A 81 7.63 -1.77 5.50
CA ASP A 81 7.16 -1.31 6.80
C ASP A 81 7.22 -2.44 7.85
N PRO A 82 8.44 -2.86 8.22
CA PRO A 82 8.64 -3.98 9.14
C PRO A 82 8.05 -3.74 10.53
N GLY A 83 7.87 -2.48 10.93
CA GLY A 83 7.30 -2.11 12.23
C GLY A 83 5.81 -2.45 12.39
N ASN A 84 5.09 -2.66 11.29
CA ASN A 84 3.66 -2.97 11.29
C ASN A 84 3.34 -4.40 10.81
N ILE A 85 4.33 -5.31 10.71
CA ILE A 85 4.15 -6.69 10.23
C ILE A 85 2.99 -7.40 10.96
N SER A 86 2.94 -7.33 12.29
CA SER A 86 1.88 -7.98 13.07
C SER A 86 0.48 -7.46 12.72
N LYS A 87 0.33 -6.18 12.36
CA LYS A 87 -0.95 -5.62 11.91
C LYS A 87 -1.33 -6.15 10.53
N TYR A 88 -0.37 -6.19 9.61
CA TYR A 88 -0.59 -6.71 8.26
C TYR A 88 -0.99 -8.19 8.30
N ASP A 89 -0.30 -9.01 9.09
CA ASP A 89 -0.63 -10.42 9.24
C ASP A 89 -2.00 -10.68 9.86
N SER A 90 -2.47 -9.81 10.76
CA SER A 90 -3.76 -10.01 11.42
C SER A 90 -4.96 -9.73 10.51
N ILE A 91 -4.79 -8.91 9.46
CA ILE A 91 -5.90 -8.39 8.64
C ILE A 91 -5.80 -8.85 7.19
N LEU A 92 -4.58 -8.99 6.67
CA LEU A 92 -4.30 -9.35 5.27
C LEU A 92 -3.69 -10.74 5.12
N GLY A 93 -3.31 -11.38 6.24
CA GLY A 93 -2.84 -12.76 6.28
C GLY A 93 -3.97 -13.78 6.37
#